data_AF-A0A956Z3G6-F1
#
_entry.id   AF-A0A956Z3G6-F1
#
_cell.length_a   1.000
_cell.length_b   1.000
_cell.length_c   1.000
_cell.angle_alpha   90.00
_cell.angle_beta   90.00
_cell.angle_gamma   90.00
#
_symmetry.space_group_name_H-M   'P 1'
#
loop_
_entity.id
_entity.type
_entity.pdbx_description
1 polymer ?
#
loop_
_entity_poly.entity_id
_entity_poly.type
_entity_poly.pdbx_seq_one_letter_code
_entity_poly.pdbx_strand_id
1 'polypeptide(L)'
;MSERRNLIDEILGDAFRRGEFDNLPGTGKRLAIEDDLDTYVPPEMRMAHRMLKESNMTPDWIAEGKAIEDAQAKLLRKLQADARLIQGQRFDARRSDTPEQTRAQVEARWRGVQARFRADVANINRRILNY
;
A
#
# COMPACT_ATOMS: atom_id res chain seq x y z
N MET A 1 22.43 -5.97 -2.27
CA MET A 1 21.16 -6.73 -2.11
C MET A 1 20.92 -7.81 -3.18
N SER A 2 21.72 -7.89 -4.27
CA SER A 2 21.52 -8.89 -5.34
C SER A 2 22.16 -10.26 -5.07
N GLU A 3 23.24 -10.29 -4.29
CA GLU A 3 24.08 -11.48 -4.10
C GLU A 3 23.42 -12.61 -3.29
N ARG A 4 22.57 -12.26 -2.31
CA ARG A 4 21.81 -13.24 -1.51
C ARG A 4 20.72 -13.99 -2.29
N ARG A 5 20.20 -13.38 -3.36
CA ARG A 5 19.16 -14.00 -4.19
C ARG A 5 19.74 -15.16 -4.99
N ASN A 6 20.91 -14.93 -5.58
CA ASN A 6 21.64 -15.92 -6.37
C ASN A 6 22.05 -17.16 -5.56
N LEU A 7 22.49 -16.99 -4.30
CA LEU A 7 22.85 -18.12 -3.44
C LEU A 7 21.64 -18.99 -3.08
N ILE A 8 20.49 -18.35 -2.77
CA ILE A 8 19.27 -19.08 -2.45
C ILE A 8 18.77 -19.85 -3.67
N ASP A 9 18.83 -19.24 -4.86
CA ASP A 9 18.43 -19.88 -6.11
C ASP A 9 19.31 -21.09 -6.45
N GLU A 10 20.62 -21.00 -6.19
CA GLU A 10 21.57 -22.11 -6.37
C GLU A 10 21.28 -23.27 -5.39
N ILE A 11 21.05 -22.97 -4.12
CA ILE A 11 20.69 -23.97 -3.10
C ILE A 11 19.36 -24.66 -3.44
N LEU A 12 18.36 -23.89 -3.89
CA LEU A 12 17.07 -24.45 -4.31
C LEU A 12 17.23 -25.34 -5.54
N GLY A 13 17.99 -24.89 -6.55
CA GLY A 13 18.26 -25.66 -7.76
C GLY A 13 18.97 -26.99 -7.46
N ASP A 14 19.92 -26.98 -6.54
CA ASP A 14 20.60 -28.16 -6.02
C ASP A 14 19.65 -29.14 -5.32
N ALA A 15 18.78 -28.63 -4.44
CA ALA A 15 17.79 -29.45 -3.74
C ALA A 15 16.75 -30.07 -4.71
N PHE A 16 16.35 -29.33 -5.75
CA PHE A 16 15.52 -29.89 -6.84
C PHE A 16 16.25 -31.00 -7.59
N ARG A 17 17.54 -30.82 -7.94
CA ARG A 17 18.34 -31.85 -8.62
C ARG A 17 18.52 -33.11 -7.78
N ARG A 18 18.59 -32.97 -6.45
CA ARG A 18 18.68 -34.09 -5.50
C ARG A 18 17.33 -34.76 -5.23
N GLY A 19 16.23 -34.27 -5.82
CA GLY A 19 14.90 -34.82 -5.60
C GLY A 19 14.39 -34.62 -4.16
N GLU A 20 14.93 -33.63 -3.43
CA GLU A 20 14.52 -33.36 -2.03
C GLU A 20 13.05 -32.92 -1.92
N PHE A 21 12.47 -32.46 -3.03
CA PHE A 21 11.05 -32.11 -3.14
C PHE A 21 10.19 -33.24 -3.72
N ASP A 22 10.79 -34.36 -4.15
CA ASP A 22 10.05 -35.51 -4.64
C ASP A 22 9.48 -36.30 -3.44
N ASN A 23 8.18 -36.61 -3.47
CA ASN A 23 7.48 -37.36 -2.42
C ASN A 23 7.43 -36.71 -1.03
N LEU A 24 7.39 -35.36 -0.96
CA LEU A 24 7.10 -34.68 0.30
C LEU A 24 5.81 -35.20 0.95
N PRO A 25 5.73 -35.21 2.29
CA PRO A 25 4.50 -35.56 2.99
C PRO A 25 3.33 -34.72 2.49
N GLY A 26 2.28 -35.37 1.97
CA GLY A 26 1.13 -34.67 1.40
C GLY A 26 1.23 -34.35 -0.09
N THR A 27 2.30 -34.77 -0.79
CA THR A 27 2.40 -34.66 -2.26
C THR A 27 1.17 -35.27 -2.94
N GLY A 28 0.55 -34.51 -3.84
CA GLY A 28 -0.66 -34.92 -4.57
C GLY A 28 -1.95 -34.87 -3.75
N LYS A 29 -1.90 -34.54 -2.46
CA LYS A 29 -3.08 -34.34 -1.62
C LYS A 29 -3.41 -32.84 -1.52
N ARG A 30 -4.70 -32.52 -1.36
CA ARG A 30 -5.11 -31.14 -1.05
C ARG A 30 -4.43 -30.73 0.25
N LEU A 31 -3.75 -29.58 0.24
CA LEU A 31 -3.21 -28.97 1.45
C LEU A 31 -4.35 -28.77 2.45
N ALA A 32 -4.14 -29.12 3.72
CA ALA A 32 -5.10 -28.93 4.80
C ALA A 32 -5.12 -27.45 5.27
N ILE A 33 -5.31 -26.53 4.34
CA ILE A 33 -5.17 -25.08 4.59
C ILE A 33 -6.28 -24.56 5.52
N GLU A 34 -7.45 -25.20 5.54
CA GLU A 34 -8.59 -24.78 6.37
C GLU A 34 -8.32 -24.89 7.88
N ASP A 35 -7.66 -25.96 8.34
CA ASP A 35 -7.39 -26.18 9.78
C ASP A 35 -6.24 -25.30 10.28
N ASP A 36 -5.23 -25.08 9.43
CA ASP A 36 -4.05 -24.29 9.77
C ASP A 36 -4.32 -22.78 9.82
N LEU A 37 -5.24 -22.26 8.99
CA LEU A 37 -5.61 -20.83 8.99
C LEU A 37 -6.42 -20.44 10.23
N ASP A 38 -7.34 -21.31 10.67
CA ASP A 38 -8.18 -21.08 11.85
C ASP A 38 -7.41 -21.22 13.17
N THR A 39 -6.24 -21.86 13.13
CA THR A 39 -5.33 -21.99 14.29
C THR A 39 -4.76 -20.64 14.73
N TYR A 40 -4.57 -19.70 13.81
CA TYR A 40 -4.12 -18.34 14.11
C TYR A 40 -5.26 -17.37 14.44
N VAL A 41 -6.51 -17.83 14.38
CA VAL A 41 -7.71 -17.05 14.71
C VAL A 41 -8.20 -17.45 16.11
N PRO A 42 -8.44 -16.49 17.02
CA PRO A 42 -9.05 -16.78 18.32
C PRO A 42 -10.36 -17.60 18.16
N PRO A 43 -10.62 -18.60 19.02
CA PRO A 43 -11.78 -19.48 18.89
C PRO A 43 -13.12 -18.76 18.65
N GLU A 44 -13.31 -17.64 19.33
CA GLU A 44 -14.49 -16.78 19.25
C GLU A 44 -14.69 -16.12 17.88
N MET A 45 -13.63 -15.95 17.08
CA MET A 45 -13.67 -15.27 15.77
C MET A 45 -13.72 -16.23 14.57
N ARG A 46 -13.39 -17.51 14.76
CA ARG A 46 -13.32 -18.50 13.66
C ARG A 46 -14.63 -18.65 12.90
N MET A 47 -15.76 -18.72 13.61
CA MET A 47 -17.06 -18.91 12.97
C MET A 47 -17.41 -17.72 12.08
N ALA A 48 -17.18 -16.49 12.56
CA ALA A 48 -17.40 -15.27 11.78
C ALA A 48 -16.49 -15.22 10.54
N HIS A 49 -15.20 -15.53 10.68
CA HIS A 49 -14.26 -15.57 9.55
C HIS A 49 -14.61 -16.65 8.52
N ARG A 50 -15.03 -17.83 8.97
CA ARG A 50 -15.45 -18.93 8.11
C ARG A 50 -16.71 -18.56 7.31
N MET A 51 -17.70 -17.94 7.96
CA MET A 51 -18.90 -17.42 7.28
C MET A 51 -18.58 -16.35 6.24
N LEU A 52 -17.64 -15.43 6.52
CA LEU A 52 -17.18 -14.43 5.55
C LEU A 52 -16.50 -15.09 4.35
N LYS A 53 -15.63 -16.09 4.59
CA LYS A 53 -14.95 -16.84 3.54
C LYS A 53 -15.94 -17.61 2.65
N GLU A 54 -16.91 -18.29 3.26
CA GLU A 54 -17.94 -19.08 2.56
C GLU A 54 -18.90 -18.20 1.75
N SER A 55 -19.20 -16.98 2.22
CA SER A 55 -20.01 -16.00 1.50
C SER A 55 -19.23 -15.20 0.45
N ASN A 56 -17.94 -15.52 0.27
CA ASN A 56 -17.04 -14.82 -0.64
C ASN A 56 -16.93 -13.31 -0.32
N MET A 57 -17.12 -12.95 0.95
CA MET A 57 -17.05 -11.58 1.49
C MET A 57 -15.70 -11.31 2.14
N THR A 58 -15.23 -10.06 2.04
CA THR A 58 -13.95 -9.64 2.58
C THR A 58 -14.13 -9.08 4.00
N PRO A 59 -13.33 -9.49 5.00
CA PRO A 59 -13.33 -8.88 6.32
C PRO A 59 -13.16 -7.36 6.28
N ASP A 60 -13.86 -6.66 7.18
CA ASP A 60 -13.91 -5.18 7.20
C ASP A 60 -12.52 -4.54 7.28
N TRP A 61 -11.60 -5.11 8.06
CA TRP A 61 -10.23 -4.60 8.19
C TRP A 61 -9.41 -4.72 6.88
N ILE A 62 -9.65 -5.75 6.07
CA ILE A 62 -9.01 -5.87 4.73
C ILE A 62 -9.58 -4.80 3.80
N ALA A 63 -10.90 -4.62 3.81
CA ALA A 63 -11.57 -3.62 2.99
C ALA A 63 -11.11 -2.19 3.37
N GLU A 64 -11.04 -1.88 4.66
CA GLU A 64 -10.57 -0.58 5.15
C GLU A 64 -9.09 -0.37 4.87
N GLY A 65 -8.25 -1.40 5.02
CA GLY A 65 -6.84 -1.36 4.62
C GLY A 65 -6.66 -0.98 3.14
N LYS A 66 -7.41 -1.63 2.25
CA LYS A 66 -7.41 -1.30 0.82
C LYS A 66 -7.89 0.13 0.56
N ALA A 67 -8.93 0.57 1.25
CA ALA A 67 -9.43 1.94 1.14
C ALA A 67 -8.42 2.99 1.65
N ILE A 68 -7.56 2.65 2.61
CA ILE A 68 -6.45 3.48 3.08
C ILE A 68 -5.36 3.57 2.01
N GLU A 69 -4.96 2.43 1.43
CA GLU A 69 -3.97 2.38 0.34
C GLU A 69 -4.42 3.21 -0.88
N ASP A 70 -5.67 3.07 -1.29
CA ASP A 70 -6.25 3.84 -2.39
C ASP A 70 -6.27 5.34 -2.08
N ALA A 71 -6.60 5.72 -0.84
CA ALA A 71 -6.57 7.11 -0.40
C ALA A 71 -5.14 7.69 -0.43
N GLN A 72 -4.14 6.93 0.01
CA GLN A 72 -2.73 7.33 -0.07
C GLN A 72 -2.29 7.53 -1.53
N ALA A 73 -2.59 6.56 -2.40
CA ALA A 73 -2.24 6.64 -3.82
C ALA A 73 -2.88 7.87 -4.50
N LYS A 74 -4.16 8.14 -4.20
CA LYS A 74 -4.86 9.33 -4.70
C LYS A 74 -4.23 10.63 -4.19
N LEU A 75 -3.88 10.68 -2.91
CA LEU A 75 -3.26 11.86 -2.30
C LEU A 75 -1.89 12.15 -2.92
N LEU A 76 -1.06 11.13 -3.15
CA LEU A 76 0.24 11.28 -3.82
C LEU A 76 0.10 11.78 -5.27
N ARG A 77 -0.83 11.22 -6.04
CA ARG A 77 -1.11 11.69 -7.42
C ARG A 77 -1.53 13.15 -7.44
N LYS A 78 -2.39 13.56 -6.51
CA LYS A 78 -2.84 14.95 -6.37
C LYS A 78 -1.68 15.88 -6.02
N LEU A 79 -0.85 15.52 -5.05
CA LEU A 79 0.33 16.31 -4.68
C LEU A 79 1.30 16.49 -5.86
N GLN A 80 1.53 15.43 -6.65
CA GLN A 80 2.35 15.50 -7.85
C GLN A 80 1.76 16.45 -8.90
N ALA A 81 0.44 16.40 -9.13
CA ALA A 81 -0.24 17.31 -10.05
C ALA A 81 -0.16 18.77 -9.58
N ASP A 82 -0.42 19.02 -8.29
CA ASP A 82 -0.32 20.36 -7.71
C ASP A 82 1.11 20.90 -7.78
N ALA A 83 2.12 20.07 -7.52
CA ALA A 83 3.52 20.46 -7.63
C ALA A 83 3.91 20.86 -9.06
N ARG A 84 3.46 20.11 -10.07
CA ARG A 84 3.66 20.45 -11.49
C ARG A 84 3.00 21.78 -11.86
N LEU A 85 1.76 21.99 -11.41
CA LEU A 85 1.03 23.23 -11.65
C LEU A 85 1.75 24.43 -11.04
N ILE A 86 2.17 24.32 -9.78
CA ILE A 86 2.90 25.38 -9.07
C ILE A 86 4.26 25.66 -9.73
N GLN A 87 4.96 24.63 -10.21
CA GLN A 87 6.20 24.80 -10.96
C GLN A 87 5.99 25.61 -12.24
N GLY A 88 4.92 25.33 -13.00
CA GLY A 88 4.53 26.13 -14.17
C GLY A 88 4.23 27.58 -13.79
N GLN A 89 3.40 27.79 -12.77
CA GLN A 89 3.06 29.13 -12.28
C GLN A 89 4.28 29.92 -11.81
N ARG A 90 5.26 29.27 -11.15
CA ARG A 90 6.53 29.91 -10.76
C ARG A 90 7.36 30.33 -11.98
N PHE A 91 7.30 29.58 -13.08
CA PHE A 91 7.99 29.93 -14.32
C PHE A 91 7.31 31.11 -15.01
N ASP A 92 5.98 31.11 -15.07
CA ASP A 92 5.19 32.21 -15.66
C ASP A 92 5.33 33.50 -14.85
N ALA A 93 5.35 33.42 -13.53
CA ALA A 93 5.56 34.56 -12.64
C ALA A 93 6.89 35.29 -12.89
N ARG A 94 7.92 34.62 -13.40
CA ARG A 94 9.20 35.27 -13.76
C ARG A 94 9.09 36.13 -15.01
N ARG A 95 8.07 35.94 -15.83
CA ARG A 95 7.83 36.64 -17.10
C ARG A 95 6.68 37.63 -17.05
N SER A 96 5.91 37.68 -15.96
CA SER A 96 4.80 38.62 -15.83
C SER A 96 5.29 40.05 -15.61
N ASP A 97 4.45 41.03 -15.93
CA ASP A 97 4.72 42.46 -15.72
C ASP A 97 4.94 42.82 -14.23
N THR A 98 4.44 42.00 -13.30
CA THR A 98 4.60 42.19 -11.84
C THR A 98 5.22 40.96 -11.14
N PRO A 99 6.51 40.65 -11.36
CA PRO A 99 7.10 39.39 -10.91
C PRO A 99 7.04 39.13 -9.40
N GLU A 100 7.20 40.17 -8.58
CA GLU A 100 7.20 40.04 -7.11
C GLU A 100 5.81 39.67 -6.57
N GLN A 101 4.78 40.36 -7.05
CA GLN A 101 3.40 40.11 -6.64
C GLN A 101 2.93 38.74 -7.11
N THR A 102 3.19 38.39 -8.37
CA THR A 102 2.82 37.08 -8.91
C THR A 102 3.53 35.94 -8.18
N ARG A 103 4.83 36.10 -7.84
CA ARG A 103 5.55 35.11 -7.00
C ARG A 103 4.91 34.97 -5.62
N ALA A 104 4.59 36.07 -4.95
CA ALA A 104 3.98 36.04 -3.63
C ALA A 104 2.62 35.30 -3.63
N GLN A 105 1.81 35.50 -4.67
CA GLN A 105 0.54 34.79 -4.86
C GLN A 105 0.74 33.28 -5.07
N VAL A 106 1.71 32.90 -5.90
CA VAL A 106 2.04 31.47 -6.14
C VAL A 106 2.54 30.80 -4.87
N GLU A 107 3.37 31.46 -4.07
CA GLU A 107 3.83 30.92 -2.78
C GLU A 107 2.69 30.82 -1.75
N ALA A 108 1.77 31.79 -1.70
CA ALA A 108 0.58 31.70 -0.85
C ALA A 108 -0.29 30.50 -1.24
N ARG A 109 -0.48 30.28 -2.54
CA ARG A 109 -1.20 29.10 -3.06
C ARG A 109 -0.50 27.80 -2.67
N TRP A 110 0.82 27.73 -2.81
CA TRP A 110 1.60 26.55 -2.43
C TRP A 110 1.46 26.21 -0.94
N ARG A 111 1.51 27.23 -0.06
CA ARG A 111 1.25 27.05 1.37
C ARG A 111 -0.13 26.44 1.65
N GLY A 112 -1.16 26.86 0.90
CA GLY A 112 -2.50 26.27 0.98
C GLY A 112 -2.55 24.79 0.58
N VAL A 113 -1.83 24.42 -0.48
CA VAL A 113 -1.68 23.01 -0.91
C VAL A 113 -1.00 22.19 0.19
N GLN A 114 0.11 22.68 0.74
CA GLN A 114 0.83 22.01 1.82
C GLN A 114 -0.05 21.81 3.07
N ALA A 115 -0.84 22.82 3.44
CA ALA A 115 -1.75 22.74 4.58
C ALA A 115 -2.83 21.66 4.37
N ARG A 116 -3.46 21.61 3.19
CA ARG A 116 -4.43 20.55 2.86
C ARG A 116 -3.80 19.17 2.85
N PHE A 117 -2.64 19.02 2.22
CA PHE A 117 -1.93 17.74 2.20
C PHE A 117 -1.63 17.24 3.63
N ARG A 118 -1.17 18.12 4.53
CA ARG A 118 -0.94 17.75 5.94
C ARG A 118 -2.23 17.32 6.64
N ALA A 119 -3.35 17.99 6.39
CA ALA A 119 -4.64 17.62 6.96
C ALA A 119 -5.13 16.26 6.43
N ASP A 120 -4.95 15.99 5.14
CA ASP A 120 -5.30 14.72 4.51
C ASP A 120 -4.45 13.57 5.06
N VAL A 121 -3.13 13.76 5.23
CA VAL A 121 -2.25 12.78 5.88
C VAL A 121 -2.69 12.51 7.32
N ALA A 122 -3.02 13.55 8.09
CA ALA A 122 -3.50 13.37 9.46
C ALA A 122 -4.81 12.58 9.52
N ASN A 123 -5.70 12.75 8.55
CA ASN A 123 -6.92 11.96 8.44
C ASN A 123 -6.60 10.47 8.16
N ILE A 124 -5.74 10.20 7.18
CA ILE A 124 -5.31 8.84 6.86
C ILE A 124 -4.64 8.17 8.08
N ASN A 125 -3.77 8.88 8.79
CA ASN A 125 -3.12 8.34 9.98
C ASN A 125 -4.12 7.98 11.08
N ARG A 126 -5.18 8.79 11.27
CA ARG A 126 -6.25 8.44 12.22
C ARG A 126 -6.99 7.18 11.81
N ARG A 127 -7.24 6.97 10.50
CA ARG A 127 -7.85 5.73 10.01
C ARG A 127 -6.95 4.54 10.32
N ILE A 128 -5.64 4.67 10.04
CA ILE A 128 -4.66 3.61 10.28
C ILE A 128 -4.62 3.16 11.76
N LEU A 129 -4.75 4.09 12.69
CA LEU A 129 -4.71 3.79 14.11
C LEU A 129 -6.00 3.16 14.66
N ASN A 130 -7.10 3.23 13.91
CA ASN A 130 -8.44 2.93 14.42
C ASN A 130 -9.17 1.80 13.66
N TYR A 131 -8.52 1.13 12.69
CA TYR A 131 -9.12 0.05 11.90
C TYR A 131 -8.52 -1.32 12.20
#